data_AF-A0A370ALD4-F1
#
_entry.id   AF-A0A370ALD4-F1
#
_cell.length_a   1.000
_cell.length_b   1.000
_cell.length_c   1.000
_cell.angle_alpha   90.00
_cell.angle_beta   90.00
_cell.angle_gamma   90.00
#
_symmetry.space_group_name_H-M   'P 1'
#
loop_
_entity.id
_entity.type
_entity.pdbx_description
1 polymer ?
#
loop_
_entity_poly.entity_id
_entity_poly.type
_entity_poly.pdbx_seq_one_letter_code
_entity_poly.pdbx_strand_id
1 'polypeptide(L)'
;MKFHLILWIFIGAFILPGNLTAQTAAPPGNADGESSENLNNPENFYGAGKYLEAAKLYLDKSGTKRDREAAYYNAARCLHQDYIDNQSLESLSGAVEGYYRVLDLNPGHHETLINLELARIELEKHENAAEQQDQKKEDQDQSRKDQQDGQGSEDQNEGQGQDDQQNNLNKLAEEQQNLADSEQDKENSKKQSSLKDSTRQAREQAEQNSQTREALDKALEKQKEAMDQMSRGNEEESKQAQQEAASLLKQAAQSAAESEESEDDSLPQDIQSILNQEQSRNQDKQDAEEMIRVEKNW
;
A
#
# COMPACT_ATOMS: atom_id res chain seq x y z
N MET A 1 -36.90 -12.76 27.99
CA MET A 1 -36.38 -11.93 29.10
C MET A 1 -35.74 -10.70 28.49
N LYS A 2 -36.30 -9.51 28.74
CA LYS A 2 -35.82 -8.24 28.17
C LYS A 2 -34.97 -7.54 29.24
N PHE A 3 -33.66 -7.43 29.01
CA PHE A 3 -32.79 -6.61 29.86
C PHE A 3 -32.63 -5.23 29.22
N HIS A 4 -33.09 -4.20 29.94
CA HIS A 4 -32.76 -2.81 29.70
C HIS A 4 -31.36 -2.54 30.28
N LEU A 5 -30.43 -2.05 29.47
CA LEU A 5 -29.17 -1.48 29.94
C LEU A 5 -29.24 0.04 29.76
N ILE A 6 -29.39 0.75 30.87
CA ILE A 6 -29.39 2.20 30.96
C ILE A 6 -27.93 2.64 31.07
N LEU A 7 -27.42 3.30 30.03
CA LEU A 7 -26.09 3.91 30.03
C LEU A 7 -26.20 5.34 30.57
N TRP A 8 -25.60 5.59 31.74
CA TRP A 8 -25.41 6.92 32.30
C TRP A 8 -24.13 7.54 31.72
N ILE A 9 -24.27 8.66 31.02
CA ILE A 9 -23.15 9.50 30.57
C ILE A 9 -22.90 10.56 31.65
N PHE A 10 -21.76 10.47 32.33
CA PHE A 10 -21.25 11.54 33.20
C PHE A 10 -20.41 12.51 32.35
N ILE A 11 -20.94 13.72 32.12
CA ILE A 11 -20.18 14.84 31.55
C ILE A 11 -19.55 15.59 32.72
N GLY A 12 -18.26 15.36 32.94
CA GLY A 12 -17.44 16.13 33.88
C GLY A 12 -16.76 17.28 33.15
N ALA A 13 -17.36 18.47 33.20
CA ALA A 13 -16.73 19.73 32.80
C ALA A 13 -15.73 20.15 33.89
N PHE A 14 -14.44 20.12 33.58
CA PHE A 14 -13.38 20.66 34.45
C PHE A 14 -13.07 22.10 34.03
N ILE A 15 -13.61 23.06 34.79
CA ILE A 15 -13.31 24.49 34.70
C ILE A 15 -12.21 24.79 35.72
N LEU A 16 -11.06 25.28 35.27
CA LEU A 16 -10.07 25.93 36.13
C LEU A 16 -10.10 27.45 35.89
N PRO A 17 -10.17 28.28 36.94
CA PRO A 17 -9.92 29.72 36.85
C PRO A 17 -8.43 30.00 37.12
N GLY A 18 -7.83 30.89 36.32
CA GLY A 18 -6.45 31.33 36.52
C GLY A 18 -6.19 32.66 35.85
N ASN A 19 -6.75 33.72 36.45
CA ASN A 19 -6.49 35.11 36.08
C ASN A 19 -5.29 35.61 36.92
N LEU A 20 -4.19 36.01 36.28
CA LEU A 20 -3.07 36.72 36.91
C LEU A 20 -2.60 37.82 35.95
N THR A 21 -3.01 39.06 36.26
CA THR A 21 -2.49 40.27 35.63
C THR A 21 -1.54 41.00 36.57
N ALA A 22 -0.47 41.51 35.96
CA ALA A 22 0.38 42.65 36.34
C ALA A 22 1.38 42.43 37.50
N GLN A 23 2.57 43.02 37.55
CA GLN A 23 3.44 43.81 36.67
C GLN A 23 4.69 44.16 37.53
N THR A 24 5.79 44.59 36.89
CA THR A 24 7.04 45.16 37.47
C THR A 24 8.05 44.10 37.99
N ALA A 25 9.35 44.13 37.69
CA ALA A 25 10.23 45.20 37.26
C ALA A 25 11.33 44.68 36.32
N ALA A 26 11.70 45.50 35.32
CA ALA A 26 12.87 45.29 34.49
C ALA A 26 14.15 45.63 35.28
N PRO A 27 15.23 44.83 35.17
CA PRO A 27 16.56 45.28 35.54
C PRO A 27 17.11 46.25 34.47
N PRO A 28 17.84 47.31 34.86
CA PRO A 28 18.43 48.23 33.91
C PRO A 28 19.69 47.61 33.29
N GLY A 29 19.81 47.77 31.97
CA GLY A 29 21.08 47.96 31.27
C GLY A 29 22.11 46.85 31.39
N ASN A 30 22.11 45.95 30.41
CA ASN A 30 23.33 45.59 29.69
C ASN A 30 22.96 45.45 28.21
N ALA A 31 22.91 46.60 27.54
CA ALA A 31 22.84 46.70 26.10
C ALA A 31 24.26 46.52 25.56
N ASP A 32 24.77 45.28 25.56
CA ASP A 32 25.99 44.89 24.85
C ASP A 32 25.96 43.36 24.65
N GLY A 33 25.56 42.93 23.44
CA GLY A 33 25.76 41.57 22.96
C GLY A 33 24.54 40.63 23.00
N GLU A 34 23.44 40.98 22.32
CA GLU A 34 22.61 39.93 21.70
C GLU A 34 23.49 39.26 20.65
N SER A 35 24.09 38.13 21.03
CA SER A 35 24.97 37.36 20.17
C SER A 35 24.19 36.95 18.92
N SER A 36 24.80 37.18 17.76
CA SER A 36 24.32 36.72 16.46
C SER A 36 24.16 35.19 16.35
N GLU A 37 24.45 34.44 17.43
CA GLU A 37 24.28 33.00 17.53
C GLU A 37 22.82 32.56 17.64
N ASN A 38 21.89 33.41 18.09
CA ASN A 38 20.48 33.00 18.24
C ASN A 38 19.68 33.08 16.92
N LEU A 39 20.19 33.81 15.91
CA LEU A 39 19.51 34.02 14.63
C LEU A 39 19.62 32.83 13.67
N ASN A 40 20.58 31.91 13.89
CA ASN A 40 20.83 30.75 13.02
C ASN A 40 20.65 29.42 13.76
N ASN A 41 19.80 29.40 14.80
CA ASN A 41 19.49 28.19 15.54
C ASN A 41 18.35 27.41 14.83
N PRO A 42 18.59 26.22 14.24
CA PRO A 42 17.57 25.49 13.48
C PRO A 42 16.30 25.21 14.28
N GLU A 43 16.41 25.07 15.59
CA GLU A 43 15.34 24.79 16.54
C GLU A 43 14.34 25.96 16.62
N ASN A 44 14.82 27.20 16.47
CA ASN A 44 13.95 28.38 16.41
C ASN A 44 13.13 28.39 15.12
N PHE A 45 13.73 27.97 13.99
CA PHE A 45 13.03 27.86 12.71
C PHE A 45 12.01 26.72 12.75
N TYR A 46 12.37 25.57 13.32
CA TYR A 46 11.45 24.45 13.52
C TYR A 46 10.23 24.85 14.35
N GLY A 47 10.44 25.51 15.50
CA GLY A 47 9.36 25.97 16.36
C GLY A 47 8.46 27.04 15.71
N ALA A 48 8.97 27.76 14.72
CA ALA A 48 8.23 28.74 13.93
C ALA A 48 7.54 28.14 12.68
N GLY A 49 7.59 26.82 12.48
CA GLY A 49 7.04 26.14 11.30
C GLY A 49 7.86 26.34 10.01
N LYS A 50 9.08 26.88 10.12
CA LYS A 50 9.99 27.13 8.99
C LYS A 50 10.92 25.93 8.78
N TYR A 51 10.32 24.81 8.42
CA TYR A 51 11.02 23.52 8.45
C TYR A 51 12.11 23.40 7.39
N LEU A 52 11.93 23.99 6.21
CA LEU A 52 12.95 23.95 5.15
C LEU A 52 14.22 24.71 5.54
N GLU A 53 14.07 25.88 6.18
CA GLU A 53 15.19 26.64 6.74
C GLU A 53 15.86 25.89 7.88
N ALA A 54 15.07 25.27 8.77
CA ALA A 54 15.62 24.43 9.84
C ALA A 54 16.43 23.25 9.27
N ALA A 55 15.90 22.54 8.26
CA ALA A 55 16.59 21.44 7.60
C ALA A 55 17.93 21.87 6.99
N LYS A 56 17.94 23.00 6.27
CA LYS A 56 19.18 23.56 5.69
C LYS A 56 20.22 23.87 6.76
N LEU A 57 19.81 24.49 7.87
CA LEU A 57 20.71 24.81 8.98
C LEU A 57 21.24 23.56 9.69
N TYR A 58 20.45 22.49 9.80
CA TYR A 58 20.96 21.21 10.31
C TYR A 58 22.01 20.62 9.35
N LEU A 59 21.77 20.63 8.04
CA LEU A 59 22.68 20.04 7.05
C LEU A 59 23.98 20.84 6.84
N ASP A 60 23.96 22.15 7.10
CA ASP A 60 25.16 23.00 7.03
C ASP A 60 26.16 22.73 8.18
N LYS A 61 25.72 22.05 9.25
CA LYS A 61 26.59 21.69 10.37
C LYS A 61 27.62 20.64 9.94
N SER A 62 28.88 21.05 9.85
CA SER A 62 30.01 20.14 9.81
C SER A 62 30.34 19.61 11.21
N GLY A 63 30.80 18.36 11.32
CA GLY A 63 31.14 17.80 12.63
C GLY A 63 31.61 16.36 12.57
N THR A 64 31.66 15.71 13.73
CA THR A 64 31.99 14.30 13.88
C THR A 64 30.94 13.41 13.19
N LYS A 65 31.20 12.11 13.11
CA LYS A 65 30.21 11.15 12.60
C LYS A 65 28.86 11.26 13.35
N ARG A 66 28.92 11.41 14.67
CA ARG A 66 27.74 11.55 15.54
C ARG A 66 27.01 12.87 15.31
N ASP A 67 27.74 13.96 15.06
CA ASP A 67 27.12 15.25 14.76
C ASP A 67 26.39 15.21 13.41
N ARG A 68 27.00 14.54 12.41
CA ARG A 68 26.36 14.34 11.10
C ARG A 68 25.13 13.44 11.19
N GLU A 69 25.20 12.37 11.99
CA GLU A 69 24.04 11.51 12.26
C GLU A 69 22.86 12.31 12.83
N ALA A 70 23.11 13.10 13.89
CA ALA A 70 22.09 13.96 14.48
C ALA A 70 21.57 15.03 13.51
N ALA A 71 22.47 15.63 12.70
CA ALA A 71 22.11 16.60 11.69
C ALA A 71 21.18 16.00 10.62
N TYR A 72 21.51 14.84 10.06
CA TYR A 72 20.66 14.17 9.08
C TYR A 72 19.31 13.78 9.67
N TYR A 73 19.28 13.26 10.91
CA TYR A 73 18.03 12.88 11.57
C TYR A 73 17.11 14.08 11.77
N ASN A 74 17.64 15.18 12.29
CA ASN A 74 16.86 16.38 12.52
C ASN A 74 16.42 17.05 11.21
N ALA A 75 17.27 17.08 10.18
CA ALA A 75 16.89 17.59 8.87
C ALA A 75 15.79 16.75 8.22
N ALA A 76 15.91 15.42 8.24
CA ALA A 76 14.89 14.51 7.73
C ALA A 76 13.54 14.71 8.43
N ARG A 77 13.57 14.86 9.77
CA ARG A 77 12.36 15.14 10.55
C ARG A 77 11.74 16.50 10.22
N CYS A 78 12.55 17.53 9.94
CA CYS A 78 12.02 18.81 9.45
C CYS A 78 11.31 18.64 8.11
N LEU A 79 11.93 17.94 7.17
CA LEU A 79 11.36 17.69 5.84
C LEU A 79 10.07 16.85 5.93
N HIS A 80 10.02 15.87 6.83
CA HIS A 80 8.81 15.09 7.07
C HIS A 80 7.69 15.95 7.63
N GLN A 81 7.99 16.83 8.59
CA GLN A 81 7.00 17.77 9.13
C GLN A 81 6.52 18.77 8.07
N ASP A 82 7.42 19.24 7.20
CA ASP A 82 7.05 20.08 6.06
C ASP A 82 6.07 19.37 5.12
N TYR A 83 6.29 18.09 4.85
CA TYR A 83 5.31 17.30 4.11
C TYR A 83 3.97 17.19 4.84
N ILE A 84 3.95 16.94 6.14
CA ILE A 84 2.70 16.84 6.90
C ILE A 84 1.90 18.14 6.79
N ASP A 85 2.57 19.29 6.94
CA ASP A 85 1.90 20.60 6.98
C ASP A 85 1.55 21.13 5.58
N ASN A 86 2.43 20.91 4.59
CA ASN A 86 2.34 21.53 3.26
C ASN A 86 2.06 20.52 2.12
N GLN A 87 2.03 19.22 2.41
CA GLN A 87 1.86 18.13 1.44
C GLN A 87 2.90 18.15 0.30
N SER A 88 4.11 18.64 0.60
CA SER A 88 5.23 18.72 -0.35
C SER A 88 5.87 17.34 -0.56
N LEU A 89 5.68 16.75 -1.74
CA LEU A 89 6.29 15.45 -2.09
C LEU A 89 7.81 15.52 -2.21
N GLU A 90 8.36 16.67 -2.60
CA GLU A 90 9.81 16.90 -2.59
C GLU A 90 10.37 16.79 -1.15
N SER A 91 9.65 17.35 -0.19
CA SER A 91 10.02 17.28 1.23
C SER A 91 9.89 15.85 1.77
N LEU A 92 8.84 15.11 1.37
CA LEU A 92 8.69 13.71 1.75
C LEU A 92 9.82 12.83 1.22
N SER A 93 10.17 12.99 -0.07
CA SER A 93 11.29 12.28 -0.68
C SER A 93 12.62 12.63 0.00
N GLY A 94 12.86 13.92 0.28
CA GLY A 94 14.04 14.36 1.02
C GLY A 94 14.11 13.83 2.45
N ALA A 95 12.97 13.65 3.13
CA ALA A 95 12.90 13.03 4.44
C ALA A 95 13.34 11.55 4.40
N VAL A 96 12.83 10.78 3.43
CA VAL A 96 13.21 9.38 3.21
C VAL A 96 14.72 9.25 2.97
N GLU A 97 15.27 10.05 2.06
CA GLU A 97 16.72 10.07 1.80
C GLU A 97 17.52 10.44 3.05
N GLY A 98 17.08 11.46 3.79
CA GLY A 98 17.72 11.88 5.03
C GLY A 98 17.75 10.77 6.09
N TYR A 99 16.66 10.02 6.25
CA TYR A 99 16.64 8.87 7.17
C TYR A 99 17.57 7.73 6.73
N TYR A 100 17.68 7.44 5.43
CA TYR A 100 18.69 6.49 4.95
C TYR A 100 20.12 6.93 5.30
N ARG A 101 20.44 8.23 5.18
CA ARG A 101 21.76 8.75 5.58
C ARG A 101 22.05 8.56 7.07
N VAL A 102 21.02 8.63 7.93
CA VAL A 102 21.18 8.31 9.35
C VAL A 102 21.52 6.84 9.55
N LEU A 103 20.83 5.93 8.86
CA LEU A 103 21.07 4.49 8.96
C LEU A 103 22.41 4.07 8.37
N ASP A 104 22.91 4.75 7.34
CA ASP A 104 24.27 4.56 6.82
C ASP A 104 25.33 4.84 7.90
N LEU A 105 25.08 5.83 8.77
CA LEU A 105 25.97 6.18 9.86
C LEU A 105 25.74 5.30 11.09
N ASN A 106 24.49 5.05 11.45
CA ASN A 106 24.07 4.25 12.60
C ASN A 106 22.89 3.33 12.24
N PRO A 107 23.17 2.09 11.81
CA PRO A 107 22.13 1.13 11.45
C PRO A 107 21.17 0.77 12.59
N GLY A 108 21.55 1.02 13.84
CA GLY A 108 20.76 0.72 15.04
C GLY A 108 19.91 1.89 15.54
N HIS A 109 19.78 2.98 14.79
CA HIS A 109 18.97 4.13 15.22
C HIS A 109 17.47 3.83 15.11
N HIS A 110 16.88 3.34 16.21
CA HIS A 110 15.49 2.85 16.24
C HIS A 110 14.44 3.88 15.82
N GLU A 111 14.56 5.13 16.27
CA GLU A 111 13.61 6.19 15.91
C GLU A 111 13.64 6.49 14.41
N THR A 112 14.82 6.38 13.78
CA THR A 112 14.97 6.56 12.33
C THR A 112 14.26 5.46 11.56
N LEU A 113 14.36 4.21 11.99
CA LEU A 113 13.66 3.09 11.34
C LEU A 113 12.14 3.29 11.33
N ILE A 114 11.58 3.74 12.46
CA ILE A 114 10.15 4.01 12.59
C ILE A 114 9.74 5.16 11.67
N ASN A 115 10.46 6.28 11.70
CA ASN A 115 10.10 7.46 10.90
C ASN A 115 10.29 7.23 9.41
N LEU A 116 11.32 6.48 9.01
CA LEU A 116 11.54 6.07 7.62
C LEU A 116 10.35 5.26 7.10
N GLU A 117 9.87 4.29 7.87
CA GLU A 117 8.75 3.44 7.45
C GLU A 117 7.47 4.26 7.28
N LEU A 118 7.20 5.19 8.21
CA LEU A 118 6.06 6.11 8.08
C LEU A 118 6.15 6.96 6.81
N ALA A 119 7.32 7.56 6.55
CA ALA A 119 7.52 8.38 5.36
C ALA A 119 7.41 7.59 4.05
N ARG A 120 7.86 6.31 4.04
CA ARG A 120 7.72 5.43 2.86
C ARG A 120 6.27 5.07 2.57
N ILE A 121 5.49 4.73 3.61
CA ILE A 121 4.06 4.44 3.48
C ILE A 121 3.31 5.66 2.92
N GLU A 122 3.67 6.87 3.35
CA GLU A 122 3.07 8.10 2.83
C GLU A 122 3.43 8.33 1.36
N LEU A 123 4.69 8.08 0.96
CA LEU A 123 5.13 8.26 -0.41
C LEU A 123 4.42 7.30 -1.36
N GLU A 124 4.32 6.02 -0.97
CA GLU A 124 3.61 4.99 -1.74
C GLU A 124 2.12 5.33 -1.93
N LYS A 125 1.47 5.92 -0.92
CA LYS A 125 0.07 6.37 -1.05
C LYS A 125 -0.09 7.45 -2.12
N HIS A 126 0.88 8.35 -2.25
CA HIS A 126 0.84 9.41 -3.25
C HIS A 126 1.12 8.91 -4.65
N GLU A 127 2.08 8.00 -4.82
CA GLU A 127 2.36 7.35 -6.10
C GLU A 127 1.10 6.61 -6.60
N ASN A 128 0.46 5.82 -5.74
CA ASN A 128 -0.79 5.14 -6.05
C ASN A 128 -1.95 6.12 -6.35
N ALA A 129 -2.01 7.28 -5.70
CA ALA A 129 -3.06 8.28 -5.91
C ALA A 129 -2.88 9.05 -7.23
N ALA A 130 -1.63 9.33 -7.61
CA ALA A 130 -1.31 9.96 -8.91
C ALA A 130 -1.71 9.01 -10.05
N GLU A 131 -1.36 7.73 -9.95
CA GLU A 131 -1.77 6.72 -10.93
C GLU A 131 -3.29 6.63 -11.09
N GLN A 132 -4.05 6.69 -9.99
CA GLN A 132 -5.52 6.66 -10.05
C GLN A 132 -6.14 7.94 -10.62
N GLN A 133 -5.50 9.09 -10.45
CA GLN A 133 -5.98 10.36 -11.03
C GLN A 133 -5.69 10.46 -12.52
N ASP A 134 -4.54 9.95 -12.96
CA ASP A 134 -4.19 9.91 -14.38
C ASP A 134 -5.10 8.93 -15.14
N GLN A 135 -5.41 7.77 -14.55
CA GLN A 135 -6.42 6.84 -15.08
C GLN A 135 -7.81 7.51 -15.25
N LYS A 136 -8.26 8.30 -14.27
CA LYS A 136 -9.55 9.02 -14.38
C LYS A 136 -9.57 10.12 -15.44
N LYS A 137 -8.43 10.72 -15.75
CA LYS A 137 -8.32 11.75 -16.80
C LYS A 137 -8.30 11.13 -18.17
N GLU A 138 -7.61 10.00 -18.33
CA GLU A 138 -7.67 9.20 -19.57
C GLU A 138 -9.11 8.74 -19.83
N ASP A 139 -9.81 8.19 -18.84
CA ASP A 139 -11.23 7.82 -18.96
C ASP A 139 -12.14 8.99 -19.38
N GLN A 140 -11.87 10.20 -18.86
CA GLN A 140 -12.65 11.41 -19.22
C GLN A 140 -12.31 11.95 -20.60
N ASP A 141 -11.06 11.88 -21.05
CA ASP A 141 -10.64 12.33 -22.38
C ASP A 141 -11.06 11.33 -23.46
N GLN A 142 -11.13 10.04 -23.14
CA GLN A 142 -11.64 8.99 -24.02
C GLN A 142 -13.17 9.12 -24.20
N SER A 143 -13.91 9.34 -23.11
CA SER A 143 -15.36 9.63 -23.18
C SER A 143 -15.70 10.92 -23.94
N ARG A 144 -14.76 11.88 -24.02
CA ARG A 144 -14.89 13.10 -24.85
C ARG A 144 -14.57 12.88 -26.32
N LYS A 145 -13.65 11.97 -26.66
CA LYS A 145 -13.36 11.58 -28.04
C LYS A 145 -14.50 10.77 -28.65
N ASP A 146 -15.11 9.88 -27.88
CA ASP A 146 -16.24 9.05 -28.34
C ASP A 146 -17.53 9.85 -28.62
N GLN A 147 -17.65 11.08 -28.08
CA GLN A 147 -18.73 12.02 -28.45
C GLN A 147 -18.41 12.91 -29.65
N GLN A 148 -17.15 12.95 -30.13
CA GLN A 148 -16.76 13.74 -31.31
C GLN A 148 -16.59 12.89 -32.58
N ASP A 149 -16.34 11.58 -32.47
CA ASP A 149 -16.13 10.69 -33.62
C ASP A 149 -17.38 9.90 -34.06
N GLY A 150 -18.58 10.28 -33.59
CA GLY A 150 -19.87 9.70 -33.99
C GLY A 150 -20.29 9.94 -35.46
N GLN A 151 -19.38 10.34 -36.35
CA GLN A 151 -19.59 10.34 -37.80
C GLN A 151 -18.28 10.06 -38.54
N GLY A 152 -17.94 8.78 -38.75
CA GLY A 152 -16.88 8.44 -39.69
C GLY A 152 -16.38 7.01 -39.70
N SER A 153 -17.12 6.14 -40.41
CA SER A 153 -16.62 5.01 -41.23
C SER A 153 -15.79 3.88 -40.59
N GLU A 154 -16.43 2.70 -40.58
CA GLU A 154 -15.91 1.42 -41.10
C GLU A 154 -14.45 1.44 -41.63
N ASP A 155 -13.56 0.62 -41.07
CA ASP A 155 -13.33 -0.77 -41.52
C ASP A 155 -11.92 -1.26 -41.09
N GLN A 156 -11.86 -2.52 -40.64
CA GLN A 156 -10.70 -3.43 -40.56
C GLN A 156 -9.57 -3.16 -39.53
N ASN A 157 -9.48 -4.00 -38.50
CA ASN A 157 -8.52 -5.13 -38.43
C ASN A 157 -8.49 -5.72 -37.00
N GLU A 158 -9.40 -6.64 -36.69
CA GLU A 158 -9.37 -7.46 -35.47
C GLU A 158 -9.01 -8.91 -35.83
N GLY A 159 -8.15 -9.51 -35.02
CA GLY A 159 -7.93 -10.94 -35.04
C GLY A 159 -6.55 -11.32 -34.52
N GLN A 160 -6.35 -11.25 -33.19
CA GLN A 160 -5.36 -12.07 -32.44
C GLN A 160 -5.29 -11.82 -30.91
N GLY A 161 -6.34 -11.33 -30.23
CA GLY A 161 -6.21 -10.82 -28.84
C GLY A 161 -6.81 -11.62 -27.67
N GLN A 162 -7.58 -12.69 -27.89
CA GLN A 162 -8.51 -13.21 -26.86
C GLN A 162 -8.09 -14.54 -26.21
N ASP A 163 -7.50 -15.48 -26.96
CA ASP A 163 -6.90 -16.71 -26.40
C ASP A 163 -5.76 -16.42 -25.40
N ASP A 164 -5.11 -15.27 -25.52
CA ASP A 164 -4.03 -14.85 -24.64
C ASP A 164 -4.55 -14.44 -23.24
N GLN A 165 -5.79 -13.97 -23.13
CA GLN A 165 -6.32 -13.44 -21.86
C GLN A 165 -6.66 -14.57 -20.88
N GLN A 166 -7.28 -15.65 -21.36
CA GLN A 166 -7.60 -16.82 -20.53
C GLN A 166 -6.33 -17.52 -20.04
N ASN A 167 -5.35 -17.72 -20.94
CA ASN A 167 -4.07 -18.33 -20.60
C ASN A 167 -3.29 -17.50 -19.58
N ASN A 168 -3.34 -16.17 -19.68
CA ASN A 168 -2.74 -15.28 -18.68
C ASN A 168 -3.43 -15.39 -17.32
N LEU A 169 -4.76 -15.38 -17.25
CA LEU A 169 -5.49 -15.49 -15.98
C LEU A 169 -5.26 -16.81 -15.25
N ASN A 170 -5.23 -17.92 -15.99
CA ASN A 170 -4.91 -19.24 -15.42
C ASN A 170 -3.49 -19.28 -14.86
N LYS A 171 -2.52 -18.70 -15.57
CA LYS A 171 -1.15 -18.58 -15.10
C LYS A 171 -1.04 -17.74 -13.81
N LEU A 172 -1.77 -16.62 -13.73
CA LEU A 172 -1.83 -15.80 -12.51
C LEU A 172 -2.40 -16.59 -11.32
N ALA A 173 -3.45 -17.38 -11.55
CA ALA A 173 -4.05 -18.20 -10.50
C ALA A 173 -3.08 -19.28 -9.98
N GLU A 174 -2.31 -19.91 -10.87
CA GLU A 174 -1.26 -20.87 -10.50
C GLU A 174 -0.12 -20.21 -9.72
N GLU A 175 0.37 -19.05 -10.16
CA GLU A 175 1.40 -18.29 -9.45
C GLU A 175 0.93 -17.86 -8.05
N GLN A 176 -0.33 -17.45 -7.91
CA GLN A 176 -0.94 -17.10 -6.62
C GLN A 176 -1.05 -18.30 -5.68
N GLN A 177 -1.40 -19.48 -6.21
CA GLN A 177 -1.50 -20.73 -5.44
C GLN A 177 -0.12 -21.23 -4.99
N ASN A 178 0.89 -21.12 -5.86
CA ASN A 178 2.27 -21.49 -5.53
C ASN A 178 2.88 -20.61 -4.42
N LEU A 179 2.41 -19.37 -4.26
CA LEU A 179 2.85 -18.50 -3.16
C LEU A 179 2.28 -18.92 -1.81
N ALA A 180 1.05 -19.44 -1.77
CA ALA A 180 0.44 -19.93 -0.53
C ALA A 180 1.18 -21.15 0.05
N ASP A 181 1.80 -21.94 -0.83
CA ASP A 181 2.53 -23.14 -0.46
C ASP A 181 4.04 -22.88 -0.16
N SER A 182 4.54 -21.65 -0.34
CA SER A 182 5.96 -21.30 -0.19
C SER A 182 6.30 -20.69 1.18
N GLU A 183 7.28 -21.27 1.89
CA GLU A 183 7.76 -20.82 3.22
C GLU A 183 8.81 -19.68 3.19
N GLN A 184 9.10 -19.04 2.04
CA GLN A 184 10.15 -18.00 1.93
C GLN A 184 9.61 -16.55 1.90
N ASP A 185 9.58 -15.90 3.07
CA ASP A 185 8.98 -14.57 3.29
C ASP A 185 9.48 -13.43 2.37
N LYS A 186 10.79 -13.32 2.13
CA LYS A 186 11.36 -12.16 1.40
C LYS A 186 11.16 -12.22 -0.11
N GLU A 187 11.09 -13.42 -0.68
CA GLU A 187 10.86 -13.60 -2.11
C GLU A 187 9.36 -13.52 -2.44
N ASN A 188 8.52 -13.95 -1.50
CA ASN A 188 7.06 -13.91 -1.62
C ASN A 188 6.51 -12.47 -1.72
N SER A 189 7.05 -11.51 -0.98
CA SER A 189 6.60 -10.10 -1.05
C SER A 189 6.78 -9.47 -2.44
N LYS A 190 7.92 -9.72 -3.11
CA LYS A 190 8.15 -9.20 -4.47
C LYS A 190 7.21 -9.85 -5.49
N LYS A 191 6.99 -11.16 -5.37
CA LYS A 191 6.09 -11.91 -6.25
C LYS A 191 4.62 -11.50 -6.06
N GLN A 192 4.21 -11.18 -4.82
CA GLN A 192 2.87 -10.64 -4.56
C GLN A 192 2.65 -9.28 -5.21
N SER A 193 3.66 -8.39 -5.18
CA SER A 193 3.56 -7.10 -5.88
C SER A 193 3.37 -7.28 -7.38
N SER A 194 4.20 -8.11 -8.02
CA SER A 194 4.08 -8.35 -9.46
C SER A 194 2.74 -8.99 -9.85
N LEU A 195 2.22 -9.91 -9.02
CA LEU A 195 0.91 -10.51 -9.24
C LEU A 195 -0.22 -9.49 -9.20
N LYS A 196 -0.17 -8.55 -8.24
CA LYS A 196 -1.16 -7.48 -8.14
C LYS A 196 -1.16 -6.61 -9.39
N ASP A 197 0.02 -6.26 -9.91
CA ASP A 197 0.15 -5.46 -11.13
C ASP A 197 -0.40 -6.22 -12.35
N SER A 198 -0.10 -7.51 -12.48
CA SER A 198 -0.66 -8.34 -13.55
C SER A 198 -2.18 -8.51 -13.44
N THR A 199 -2.73 -8.67 -12.23
CA THR A 199 -4.19 -8.73 -12.03
C THR A 199 -4.85 -7.41 -12.43
N ARG A 200 -4.22 -6.28 -12.13
CA ARG A 200 -4.70 -4.94 -12.52
C ARG A 200 -4.74 -4.80 -14.05
N GLN A 201 -3.70 -5.23 -14.75
CA GLN A 201 -3.66 -5.25 -16.22
C GLN A 201 -4.75 -6.15 -16.81
N ALA A 202 -4.96 -7.34 -16.26
CA ALA A 202 -6.01 -8.24 -16.72
C ALA A 202 -7.42 -7.65 -16.51
N ARG A 203 -7.61 -6.89 -15.43
CA ARG A 203 -8.84 -6.13 -15.17
C ARG A 203 -9.08 -5.04 -16.19
N GLU A 204 -8.03 -4.30 -16.56
CA GLU A 204 -8.09 -3.26 -17.60
C GLU A 204 -8.42 -3.86 -18.98
N GLN A 205 -8.01 -5.09 -19.26
CA GLN A 205 -8.35 -5.79 -20.51
C GLN A 205 -9.76 -6.41 -20.52
N ALA A 206 -10.38 -6.61 -19.36
CA ALA A 206 -11.69 -7.27 -19.22
C ALA A 206 -12.90 -6.34 -19.47
N GLU A 207 -12.74 -5.27 -20.25
CA GLU A 207 -13.71 -4.16 -20.38
C GLU A 207 -15.14 -4.58 -20.73
N GLN A 208 -15.32 -5.70 -21.45
CA GLN A 208 -16.63 -6.12 -21.95
C GLN A 208 -17.38 -7.12 -21.04
N ASN A 209 -16.73 -7.71 -20.02
CA ASN A 209 -17.34 -8.74 -19.17
C ASN A 209 -17.41 -8.28 -17.71
N SER A 210 -18.59 -7.82 -17.29
CA SER A 210 -18.83 -7.28 -15.94
C SER A 210 -18.59 -8.30 -14.83
N GLN A 211 -18.89 -9.58 -15.06
CA GLN A 211 -18.67 -10.66 -14.10
C GLN A 211 -17.17 -10.95 -13.93
N THR A 212 -16.42 -10.97 -15.04
CA THR A 212 -14.96 -11.11 -15.03
C THR A 212 -14.31 -9.95 -14.28
N ARG A 213 -14.75 -8.71 -14.54
CA ARG A 213 -14.25 -7.53 -13.84
C ARG A 213 -14.55 -7.55 -12.33
N GLU A 214 -15.74 -7.98 -11.93
CA GLU A 214 -16.10 -8.12 -10.51
C GLU A 214 -15.25 -9.19 -9.80
N ALA A 215 -14.99 -10.32 -10.46
CA ALA A 215 -14.13 -11.37 -9.93
C ALA A 215 -12.69 -10.89 -9.76
N LEU A 216 -12.16 -10.13 -10.73
CA LEU A 216 -10.83 -9.53 -10.66
C LEU A 216 -10.72 -8.47 -9.55
N ASP A 217 -11.77 -7.70 -9.32
CA ASP A 217 -11.82 -6.71 -8.22
C ASP A 217 -11.74 -7.37 -6.85
N LYS A 218 -12.53 -8.44 -6.65
CA LYS A 218 -12.48 -9.24 -5.43
C LYS A 218 -11.12 -9.91 -5.25
N ALA A 219 -10.50 -10.38 -6.35
CA ALA A 219 -9.18 -11.00 -6.30
C ALA A 219 -8.11 -10.00 -5.83
N LEU A 220 -8.13 -8.76 -6.34
CA LEU A 220 -7.23 -7.68 -5.90
C LEU A 220 -7.42 -7.33 -4.42
N GLU A 221 -8.65 -7.28 -3.94
CA GLU A 221 -8.94 -7.04 -2.52
C GLU A 221 -8.34 -8.14 -1.64
N LYS A 222 -8.47 -9.40 -2.05
CA LYS A 222 -7.90 -10.55 -1.33
C LYS A 222 -6.38 -10.61 -1.39
N GLN A 223 -5.76 -10.24 -2.51
CA GLN A 223 -4.30 -10.08 -2.59
C GLN A 223 -3.78 -9.01 -1.62
N LYS A 224 -4.52 -7.90 -1.47
CA LYS A 224 -4.20 -6.85 -0.49
C LYS A 224 -4.35 -7.34 0.95
N GLU A 225 -5.46 -8.01 1.27
CA GLU A 225 -5.68 -8.60 2.58
C GLU A 225 -4.55 -9.58 2.95
N ALA A 226 -4.12 -10.42 2.01
CA ALA A 226 -3.00 -11.33 2.21
C ALA A 226 -1.68 -10.62 2.58
N MET A 227 -1.35 -9.52 1.90
CA MET A 227 -0.14 -8.73 2.21
C MET A 227 -0.24 -8.03 3.58
N ASP A 228 -1.42 -7.50 3.91
CA ASP A 228 -1.68 -6.87 5.21
C ASP A 228 -1.54 -7.89 6.35
N GLN A 229 -2.04 -9.12 6.17
CA GLN A 229 -1.93 -10.19 7.16
C GLN A 229 -0.49 -10.72 7.30
N MET A 230 0.23 -10.85 6.19
CA MET A 230 1.65 -11.23 6.20
C MET A 230 2.49 -10.20 6.96
N SER A 231 2.22 -8.90 6.76
CA SER A 231 2.89 -7.81 7.47
C SER A 231 2.60 -7.81 8.97
N ARG A 232 1.47 -8.39 9.39
CA ARG A 232 1.08 -8.57 10.79
C ARG A 232 1.63 -9.87 11.41
N GLY A 233 2.29 -10.73 10.62
CA GLY A 233 2.73 -12.05 11.06
C GLY A 233 1.62 -13.09 11.19
N ASN A 234 0.44 -12.82 10.62
CA ASN A 234 -0.70 -13.74 10.62
C ASN A 234 -0.61 -14.66 9.38
N GLU A 235 0.31 -15.62 9.42
CA GLU A 235 0.60 -16.50 8.28
C GLU A 235 -0.63 -17.28 7.77
N GLU A 236 -1.45 -17.81 8.67
CA GLU A 236 -2.64 -18.61 8.31
C GLU A 236 -3.70 -17.77 7.58
N GLU A 237 -3.98 -16.57 8.10
CA GLU A 237 -4.94 -15.64 7.47
C GLU A 237 -4.42 -15.12 6.13
N SER A 238 -3.10 -14.94 6.01
CA SER A 238 -2.46 -14.58 4.75
C SER A 238 -2.63 -15.69 3.70
N LYS A 239 -2.34 -16.94 4.07
CA LYS A 239 -2.52 -18.12 3.18
C LYS A 239 -3.97 -18.27 2.74
N GLN A 240 -4.92 -18.12 3.66
CA GLN A 240 -6.34 -18.18 3.33
C GLN A 240 -6.73 -17.09 2.32
N ALA A 241 -6.30 -15.84 2.54
CA ALA A 241 -6.57 -14.74 1.62
C ALA A 241 -5.92 -14.96 0.24
N GLN A 242 -4.72 -15.55 0.17
CA GLN A 242 -4.08 -15.92 -1.10
C GLN A 242 -4.86 -17.02 -1.85
N GLN A 243 -5.37 -18.04 -1.15
CA GLN A 243 -6.20 -19.09 -1.74
C GLN A 243 -7.52 -18.54 -2.27
N GLU A 244 -8.17 -17.64 -1.52
CA GLU A 244 -9.39 -16.96 -1.97
C GLU A 244 -9.13 -16.11 -3.22
N ALA A 245 -8.01 -15.37 -3.27
CA ALA A 245 -7.60 -14.64 -4.46
C ALA A 245 -7.40 -15.56 -5.67
N ALA A 246 -6.72 -16.70 -5.49
CA ALA A 246 -6.51 -17.68 -6.56
C ALA A 246 -7.84 -18.26 -7.07
N SER A 247 -8.79 -18.55 -6.19
CA SER A 247 -10.12 -19.02 -6.59
C SER A 247 -10.89 -17.99 -7.41
N LEU A 248 -10.79 -16.71 -7.06
CA LEU A 248 -11.45 -15.62 -7.78
C LEU A 248 -10.82 -15.39 -9.16
N LEU A 249 -9.50 -15.54 -9.29
CA LEU A 249 -8.81 -15.52 -10.58
C LEU A 249 -9.26 -16.66 -11.50
N LYS A 250 -9.42 -17.88 -10.95
CA LYS A 250 -9.98 -19.02 -11.70
C LYS A 250 -11.42 -18.75 -12.14
N GLN A 251 -12.24 -18.18 -11.27
CA GLN A 251 -13.62 -17.80 -11.61
C GLN A 251 -13.63 -16.75 -12.73
N ALA A 252 -12.76 -15.75 -12.67
CA ALA A 252 -12.62 -14.75 -13.74
C ALA A 252 -12.23 -15.39 -15.08
N ALA A 253 -11.29 -16.35 -15.07
CA ALA A 253 -10.90 -17.09 -16.27
C ALA A 253 -12.06 -17.93 -16.85
N GLN A 254 -12.88 -18.55 -16.01
CA GLN A 254 -14.06 -19.30 -16.43
C GLN A 254 -15.14 -18.39 -17.02
N SER A 255 -15.44 -17.28 -16.36
CA SER A 255 -16.41 -16.30 -16.87
C SER A 255 -15.96 -15.65 -18.18
N ALA A 256 -14.65 -15.51 -18.40
CA ALA A 256 -14.10 -15.06 -19.67
C ALA A 256 -14.29 -16.12 -20.79
N ALA A 257 -14.14 -17.40 -20.47
CA ALA A 257 -14.36 -18.50 -21.42
C ALA A 257 -15.85 -18.71 -21.76
N GLU A 258 -16.75 -18.59 -20.77
CA GLU A 258 -18.20 -18.73 -20.99
C GLU A 258 -18.78 -17.62 -21.88
N SER A 259 -18.13 -16.45 -21.97
CA SER A 259 -18.51 -15.41 -22.95
C SER A 259 -18.19 -15.77 -24.40
N GLU A 260 -17.42 -16.83 -24.66
CA GLU A 260 -17.08 -17.31 -26.00
C GLU A 260 -18.06 -18.37 -26.53
N GLU A 261 -18.77 -19.08 -25.64
CA GLU A 261 -19.53 -20.30 -25.97
C GLU A 261 -20.98 -20.06 -26.45
N SER A 262 -21.30 -18.90 -27.06
CA SER A 262 -22.63 -18.71 -27.66
C SER A 262 -22.84 -19.36 -29.04
N GLU A 263 -21.85 -20.07 -29.61
CA GLU A 263 -22.04 -20.98 -30.76
C GLU A 263 -21.02 -22.14 -30.76
N ASP A 264 -21.27 -23.22 -30.00
CA ASP A 264 -20.96 -24.66 -30.27
C ASP A 264 -20.53 -25.41 -28.99
N ASP A 265 -21.45 -26.22 -28.46
CA ASP A 265 -21.40 -26.94 -27.18
C ASP A 265 -20.33 -28.06 -27.17
N SER A 266 -19.13 -27.80 -26.66
CA SER A 266 -18.38 -28.78 -25.85
C SER A 266 -17.13 -28.20 -25.20
N LEU A 267 -17.12 -28.20 -23.87
CA LEU A 267 -15.93 -27.93 -23.05
C LEU A 267 -14.72 -28.75 -23.55
N PRO A 268 -13.55 -28.10 -23.79
CA PRO A 268 -12.32 -28.81 -24.14
C PRO A 268 -11.97 -29.84 -23.05
N GLN A 269 -11.87 -31.11 -23.44
CA GLN A 269 -11.62 -32.24 -22.53
C GLN A 269 -10.40 -32.04 -21.62
N ASP A 270 -9.44 -31.24 -22.08
CA ASP A 270 -8.20 -30.95 -21.36
C ASP A 270 -8.47 -30.14 -20.08
N ILE A 271 -9.38 -29.16 -20.11
CA ILE A 271 -9.74 -28.37 -18.93
C ILE A 271 -10.49 -29.22 -17.90
N GLN A 272 -11.36 -30.11 -18.36
CA GLN A 272 -12.11 -31.00 -17.48
C GLN A 272 -11.20 -32.07 -16.84
N SER A 273 -10.14 -32.48 -17.54
CA SER A 273 -9.12 -33.38 -16.99
C SER A 273 -8.28 -32.71 -15.90
N ILE A 274 -7.91 -31.44 -16.08
CA ILE A 274 -7.12 -30.65 -15.12
C ILE A 274 -7.96 -30.37 -13.86
N LEU A 275 -9.24 -30.03 -14.01
CA LEU A 275 -10.14 -29.78 -12.88
C LEU A 275 -10.33 -31.04 -12.01
N ASN A 276 -10.52 -32.20 -12.65
CA ASN A 276 -10.66 -33.49 -11.96
C ASN A 276 -9.35 -33.92 -11.28
N GLN A 277 -8.20 -33.58 -11.87
CA GLN A 277 -6.89 -33.87 -11.29
C GLN A 277 -6.60 -33.02 -10.05
N GLU A 278 -6.97 -31.74 -10.05
CA GLU A 278 -6.81 -30.85 -8.88
C GLU A 278 -7.78 -31.18 -7.74
N GLN A 279 -9.02 -31.59 -8.05
CA GLN A 279 -9.95 -32.09 -7.02
C GLN A 279 -9.41 -33.34 -6.32
N SER A 280 -8.76 -34.23 -7.07
CA SER A 280 -8.15 -35.45 -6.52
C SER A 280 -6.98 -35.13 -5.59
N ARG A 281 -6.15 -34.14 -5.92
CA ARG A 281 -5.00 -33.71 -5.08
C ARG A 281 -5.41 -33.07 -3.76
N ASN A 282 -6.50 -32.30 -3.76
CA ASN A 282 -7.04 -31.72 -2.52
C ASN A 282 -7.63 -32.79 -1.60
N GLN A 283 -8.21 -33.85 -2.18
CA GLN A 283 -8.72 -34.98 -1.42
C GLN A 283 -7.57 -35.77 -0.78
N ASP A 284 -6.48 -36.01 -1.53
CA ASP A 284 -5.27 -36.68 -1.01
C ASP A 284 -4.60 -35.88 0.13
N LYS A 285 -4.60 -34.53 0.06
CA LYS A 285 -4.07 -33.67 1.14
C LYS A 285 -4.93 -33.75 2.41
N GLN A 286 -6.26 -33.74 2.27
CA GLN A 286 -7.17 -33.89 3.41
C GLN A 286 -7.02 -35.25 4.10
N ASP A 287 -6.89 -36.33 3.32
CA ASP A 287 -6.69 -37.68 3.84
C ASP A 287 -5.34 -37.82 4.57
N ALA A 288 -4.29 -37.14 4.09
CA ALA A 288 -2.98 -37.12 4.75
C ALA A 288 -3.00 -36.35 6.08
N GLU A 289 -3.70 -35.21 6.13
CA GLU A 289 -3.88 -34.44 7.37
C GLU A 289 -4.71 -35.19 8.40
N GLU A 290 -5.74 -35.93 7.95
CA GLU A 290 -6.55 -36.78 8.83
C GLU A 290 -5.74 -37.94 9.40
N MET A 291 -4.88 -38.60 8.60
CA MET A 291 -3.96 -39.63 9.09
C MET A 291 -2.99 -39.10 10.16
N ILE A 292 -2.39 -37.94 9.94
CA ILE A 292 -1.47 -37.31 10.91
C ILE A 292 -2.20 -36.95 12.22
N ARG A 293 -3.49 -36.58 12.14
CA ARG A 293 -4.31 -36.26 13.30
C ARG A 293 -4.68 -37.49 14.12
N VAL A 294 -4.89 -38.65 13.47
CA VAL A 294 -5.18 -39.92 14.16
C VAL A 294 -3.95 -40.43 14.91
N GLU A 295 -2.75 -40.32 14.35
CA GLU A 295 -1.50 -40.76 15.01
C GLU A 295 -1.15 -39.95 16.26
N LYS A 296 -1.53 -38.66 16.33
CA LYS A 296 -1.28 -37.81 17.51
C LYS A 296 -2.21 -38.10 18.70
N ASN A 297 -3.29 -38.86 18.50
CA ASN A 297 -4.31 -39.14 19.51
C ASN A 297 -4.27 -40.59 20.03
N TRP A 298 -3.26 -41.38 19.65
CA TRP A 298 -2.92 -42.68 20.23
C TRP A 298 -1.74 -42.54 21.19
#